data_AF-A0A1I7RPM5-F1
#
_entry.id   AF-A0A1I7RPM5-F1
#
_cell.length_a   1.000
_cell.length_b   1.000
_cell.length_c   1.000
_cell.angle_alpha   90.00
_cell.angle_beta   90.00
_cell.angle_gamma   90.00
#
_symmetry.space_group_name_H-M   'P 1'
#
loop_
_entity.id
_entity.type
_entity.pdbx_description
1 polymer ?
#
loop_
_entity_poly.entity_id
_entity_poly.type
_entity_poly.pdbx_seq_one_letter_code
_entity_poly.pdbx_strand_id
1 'polypeptide(L)'
;MGILPPNDRRQPPSRRIEDAVQITYDDYTFDDSDAEDEVVVIIDRPVSDSDSDSGVPNGLADRNTRRKDKFMARKAVREARKSMNLGTVDGINIKRNMGARKWRRVESARILSSFTDAGDICFDCSDLVPEHLSAFARILQDQECMKAWNNFIEKDEAEQNEYLAQLDKENDLDESFDRLSLDSDVHVEHDARKHHPAYSTSMAFHQLDRRFRDALSKRHVPIDLIDKLEGNLRTQFQEDPSVIWTDTCDSSFRRFYIHAVAQYLKLKSKSSQGKGRLKETQVFSTDQTFSPPDTKLVSLIRSIRNASRQIS
;
A
#
# COMPACT_ATOMS: atom_id res chain seq x y z
N MET A 1 -40.44 -43.85 -44.50
CA MET A 1 -40.82 -44.77 -43.40
C MET A 1 -39.60 -45.56 -42.98
N GLY A 2 -38.96 -45.19 -41.85
CA GLY A 2 -37.85 -45.92 -41.17
C GLY A 2 -36.52 -46.00 -41.95
N ILE A 3 -35.32 -45.99 -41.37
CA ILE A 3 -34.86 -46.43 -40.04
C ILE A 3 -33.60 -45.59 -39.66
N LEU A 4 -33.51 -45.26 -38.37
CA LEU A 4 -32.44 -44.54 -37.67
C LEU A 4 -31.06 -45.24 -37.71
N PRO A 5 -29.93 -44.51 -37.65
CA PRO A 5 -28.66 -45.03 -37.13
C PRO A 5 -28.54 -44.82 -35.60
N PRO A 6 -27.70 -45.62 -34.91
CA PRO A 6 -27.63 -45.66 -33.45
C PRO A 6 -26.76 -44.53 -32.84
N ASN A 7 -27.29 -43.94 -31.76
CA ASN A 7 -26.60 -43.21 -30.68
C ASN A 7 -25.37 -44.03 -30.17
N ASP A 8 -24.30 -43.51 -29.56
CA ASP A 8 -24.15 -42.35 -28.68
C ASP A 8 -22.65 -42.17 -28.31
N ARG A 9 -22.16 -40.92 -28.17
CA ARG A 9 -21.52 -40.36 -26.95
C ARG A 9 -20.63 -39.14 -27.19
N ARG A 10 -21.23 -37.98 -26.91
CA ARG A 10 -20.76 -36.90 -26.01
C ARG A 10 -19.51 -36.09 -26.39
N GLN A 11 -19.74 -35.04 -27.17
CA GLN A 11 -19.08 -33.76 -26.96
C GLN A 11 -19.75 -33.01 -25.79
N PRO A 12 -19.02 -32.32 -24.90
CA PRO A 12 -19.62 -31.46 -23.89
C PRO A 12 -20.10 -30.14 -24.53
N PRO A 13 -21.33 -29.66 -24.22
CA PRO A 13 -21.77 -28.36 -24.70
C PRO A 13 -21.16 -27.22 -23.89
N SER A 14 -20.80 -26.19 -24.65
CA SER A 14 -20.46 -24.82 -24.24
C SER A 14 -21.38 -24.32 -23.11
N ARG A 15 -20.79 -23.95 -21.96
CA ARG A 15 -21.49 -23.22 -20.90
C ARG A 15 -21.54 -21.74 -21.28
N ARG A 16 -22.72 -21.34 -21.73
CA ARG A 16 -23.20 -19.96 -21.80
C ARG A 16 -23.18 -19.37 -20.39
N ILE A 17 -22.32 -18.38 -20.15
CA ILE A 17 -22.34 -17.57 -18.92
C ILE A 17 -23.38 -16.48 -19.16
N GLU A 18 -24.63 -16.80 -18.88
CA GLU A 18 -25.67 -15.81 -18.60
C GLU A 18 -25.89 -15.86 -17.08
N ASP A 19 -26.10 -14.68 -16.48
CA ASP A 19 -26.30 -14.40 -15.05
C ASP A 19 -25.03 -14.06 -14.22
N ALA A 20 -24.42 -12.93 -14.56
CA ALA A 20 -23.59 -12.20 -13.60
C ALA A 20 -24.52 -11.50 -12.59
N VAL A 21 -24.70 -12.10 -11.42
CA VAL A 21 -25.36 -11.44 -10.28
C VAL A 21 -24.50 -10.24 -9.88
N GLN A 22 -24.98 -9.03 -10.19
CA GLN A 22 -24.41 -7.79 -9.68
C GLN A 22 -24.77 -7.69 -8.19
N ILE A 23 -23.84 -8.07 -7.33
CA ILE A 23 -23.96 -7.85 -5.89
C ILE A 23 -23.76 -6.35 -5.65
N THR A 24 -24.85 -5.65 -5.30
CA THR A 24 -24.85 -4.22 -4.93
C THR A 24 -24.78 -4.06 -3.42
N TYR A 25 -24.35 -2.88 -2.95
CA TYR A 25 -24.18 -2.58 -1.51
C TYR A 25 -25.47 -2.76 -0.68
N ASP A 26 -26.62 -2.71 -1.34
CA ASP A 26 -27.95 -2.93 -0.74
C ASP A 26 -28.25 -4.41 -0.41
N ASP A 27 -27.43 -5.37 -0.86
CA ASP A 27 -27.55 -6.79 -0.48
C ASP A 27 -26.92 -7.10 0.90
N TYR A 28 -26.28 -6.11 1.54
CA TYR A 28 -25.79 -6.23 2.91
C TYR A 28 -26.83 -5.69 3.89
N THR A 29 -27.73 -6.56 4.36
CA THR A 29 -28.52 -6.28 5.56
C THR A 29 -27.62 -6.39 6.79
N PHE A 30 -27.23 -5.25 7.37
CA PHE A 30 -26.67 -5.20 8.72
C PHE A 30 -27.78 -5.52 9.72
N ASP A 31 -27.87 -6.78 10.10
CA ASP A 31 -28.66 -7.21 11.25
C ASP A 31 -27.89 -6.85 12.53
N ASP A 32 -28.11 -5.64 13.03
CA ASP A 32 -27.64 -5.17 14.35
C ASP A 32 -28.63 -5.56 15.46
N SER A 33 -29.35 -6.67 15.26
CA SER A 33 -30.17 -7.29 16.29
C SER A 33 -29.28 -8.21 17.11
N ASP A 34 -28.77 -7.69 18.24
CA ASP A 34 -28.24 -8.51 19.32
C ASP A 34 -29.33 -9.51 19.76
N ALA A 35 -29.29 -10.72 19.18
CA ALA A 35 -30.07 -11.85 19.65
C ALA A 35 -29.55 -12.24 21.03
N GLU A 36 -30.27 -11.85 22.08
CA GLU A 36 -30.08 -12.43 23.40
C GLU A 36 -30.45 -13.92 23.32
N ASP A 37 -29.46 -14.80 23.53
CA ASP A 37 -29.69 -16.21 23.82
C ASP A 37 -30.53 -16.33 25.12
N GLU A 38 -31.85 -16.46 24.97
CA GLU A 38 -32.75 -16.89 26.04
C GLU A 38 -32.37 -18.33 26.45
N VAL A 39 -31.56 -18.44 27.51
CA VAL A 39 -31.44 -19.69 28.26
C VAL A 39 -32.79 -19.94 28.94
N VAL A 40 -33.62 -20.78 28.32
CA VAL A 40 -34.87 -21.30 28.89
C VAL A 40 -34.52 -22.16 30.11
N VAL A 41 -34.57 -21.57 31.29
CA VAL A 41 -34.61 -22.32 32.55
C VAL A 41 -36.02 -22.89 32.67
N ILE A 42 -36.15 -24.18 32.35
CA ILE A 42 -37.35 -24.98 32.62
C ILE A 42 -37.56 -24.99 34.14
N ILE A 43 -38.55 -24.24 34.61
CA ILE A 43 -39.06 -24.35 35.98
C ILE A 43 -40.30 -25.23 35.90
N ASP A 44 -40.18 -26.45 36.45
CA ASP A 44 -41.28 -27.39 36.58
C ASP A 44 -42.50 -26.73 37.23
N ARG A 45 -43.61 -26.79 36.51
CA ARG A 45 -44.92 -26.34 36.94
C ARG A 45 -45.58 -27.49 37.70
N PRO A 46 -45.93 -27.36 38.99
CA PRO A 46 -46.73 -28.39 39.64
C PRO A 46 -48.16 -28.35 39.10
N VAL A 47 -48.61 -29.52 38.67
CA VAL A 47 -50.01 -29.86 38.41
C VAL A 47 -50.77 -29.78 39.72
N SER A 48 -51.93 -29.14 39.74
CA SER A 48 -52.87 -29.21 40.85
C SER A 48 -54.29 -29.34 40.31
N ASP A 49 -54.84 -30.54 40.49
CA ASP A 49 -56.23 -30.91 40.28
C ASP A 49 -57.16 -30.30 41.35
N SER A 50 -58.38 -29.97 40.89
CA SER A 50 -59.70 -29.93 41.55
C SER A 50 -59.87 -29.41 42.99
N ASP A 51 -60.65 -28.32 43.07
CA ASP A 51 -61.78 -28.02 43.95
C ASP A 51 -61.80 -28.50 45.42
N SER A 52 -61.73 -27.55 46.37
CA SER A 52 -62.80 -27.30 47.36
C SER A 52 -62.57 -26.02 48.19
N ASP A 53 -63.65 -25.23 48.27
CA ASP A 53 -64.16 -24.39 49.37
C ASP A 53 -63.24 -23.94 50.53
N SER A 54 -63.18 -22.61 50.71
CA SER A 54 -63.30 -21.83 51.97
C SER A 54 -62.36 -20.61 52.03
N GLY A 55 -62.95 -19.45 52.30
CA GLY A 55 -62.30 -18.14 52.21
C GLY A 55 -61.25 -17.84 53.27
N VAL A 56 -60.07 -17.34 52.84
CA VAL A 56 -58.99 -16.74 53.64
C VAL A 56 -58.25 -15.69 52.75
N PRO A 57 -57.72 -14.57 53.29
CA PRO A 57 -57.81 -13.27 52.60
C PRO A 57 -56.70 -12.98 51.58
N ASN A 58 -57.11 -12.19 50.59
CA ASN A 58 -56.45 -11.75 49.35
C ASN A 58 -55.18 -10.88 49.52
N GLY A 59 -54.40 -11.05 50.61
CA GLY A 59 -53.36 -10.10 51.01
C GLY A 59 -51.90 -10.56 50.91
N LEU A 60 -51.63 -11.85 50.66
CA LEU A 60 -50.28 -12.42 50.63
C LEU A 60 -49.71 -12.56 49.20
N ALA A 61 -50.55 -12.87 48.22
CA ALA A 61 -50.15 -12.92 46.81
C ALA A 61 -49.71 -11.53 46.30
N ASP A 62 -50.46 -10.48 46.64
CA ASP A 62 -50.19 -9.08 46.25
C ASP A 62 -48.90 -8.52 46.90
N ARG A 63 -48.49 -9.03 48.06
CA ARG A 63 -47.20 -8.64 48.68
C ARG A 63 -46.00 -9.26 47.98
N ASN A 64 -46.14 -10.48 47.45
CA ASN A 64 -45.06 -11.16 46.75
C ASN A 64 -44.86 -10.64 45.32
N THR A 65 -45.94 -10.29 44.61
CA THR A 65 -45.86 -9.61 43.30
C THR A 65 -45.23 -8.23 43.44
N ARG A 66 -45.70 -7.39 44.39
CA ARG A 66 -45.11 -6.07 44.65
C ARG A 66 -43.63 -6.11 45.05
N ARG A 67 -43.19 -7.16 45.76
CA ARG A 67 -41.77 -7.35 46.10
C ARG A 67 -40.93 -7.71 44.87
N LYS A 68 -41.45 -8.57 43.99
CA LYS A 68 -40.80 -8.91 42.71
C LYS A 68 -40.74 -7.70 41.78
N ASP A 69 -41.82 -6.92 41.68
CA ASP A 69 -41.88 -5.71 40.85
C ASP A 69 -40.88 -4.65 41.33
N LYS A 70 -40.77 -4.43 42.64
CA LYS A 70 -39.75 -3.53 43.22
C LYS A 70 -38.33 -4.02 42.96
N PHE A 71 -38.09 -5.32 42.96
CA PHE A 71 -36.77 -5.89 42.65
C PHE A 71 -36.43 -5.73 41.16
N MET A 72 -37.38 -6.02 40.26
CA MET A 72 -37.22 -5.85 38.82
C MET A 72 -37.04 -4.38 38.44
N ALA A 73 -37.80 -3.46 39.03
CA ALA A 73 -37.63 -2.03 38.85
C ALA A 73 -36.23 -1.56 39.31
N ARG A 74 -35.75 -2.06 40.46
CA ARG A 74 -34.38 -1.77 40.93
C ARG A 74 -33.29 -2.33 40.01
N LYS A 75 -33.50 -3.52 39.44
CA LYS A 75 -32.60 -4.15 38.46
C LYS A 75 -32.58 -3.33 37.16
N ALA A 76 -33.74 -2.93 36.65
CA ALA A 76 -33.87 -2.11 35.45
C ALA A 76 -33.19 -0.74 35.61
N VAL A 77 -33.39 -0.06 36.75
CA VAL A 77 -32.70 1.21 37.04
C VAL A 77 -31.18 1.03 37.13
N ARG A 78 -30.70 -0.07 37.70
CA ARG A 78 -29.27 -0.38 37.76
C ARG A 78 -28.69 -0.64 36.37
N GLU A 79 -29.39 -1.35 35.49
CA GLU A 79 -28.97 -1.56 34.10
C GLU A 79 -28.99 -0.28 33.27
N ALA A 80 -30.05 0.54 33.39
CA ALA A 80 -30.12 1.84 32.73
C ALA A 80 -28.96 2.77 33.14
N ARG A 81 -28.51 2.71 34.41
CA ARG A 81 -27.36 3.50 34.88
C ARG A 81 -26.01 3.00 34.34
N LYS A 82 -25.90 1.73 33.97
CA LYS A 82 -24.70 1.12 33.39
C LYS A 82 -24.53 1.48 31.91
N SER A 83 -25.64 1.60 31.18
CA SER A 83 -25.67 1.95 29.76
C SER A 83 -25.59 3.44 29.47
N MET A 84 -25.62 4.30 30.50
CA MET A 84 -25.44 5.75 30.32
C MET A 84 -24.08 6.05 29.68
N ASN A 85 -24.11 6.77 28.56
CA ASN A 85 -22.94 7.30 27.88
C ASN A 85 -22.33 8.43 28.73
N LEU A 86 -21.02 8.39 28.93
CA LEU A 86 -20.22 9.37 29.68
C LEU A 86 -19.54 10.39 28.74
N GLY A 87 -19.82 10.31 27.44
CA GLY A 87 -19.21 11.13 26.40
C GLY A 87 -18.36 10.32 25.44
N THR A 88 -17.64 11.04 24.59
CA THR A 88 -16.81 10.46 23.52
C THR A 88 -15.39 10.99 23.66
N VAL A 89 -14.39 10.11 23.61
CA VAL A 89 -12.97 10.48 23.53
C VAL A 89 -12.44 9.88 22.24
N ASP A 90 -11.96 10.72 21.32
CA ASP A 90 -11.36 10.30 20.04
C ASP A 90 -12.23 9.29 19.26
N GLY A 91 -13.52 9.61 19.11
CA GLY A 91 -14.51 8.73 18.46
C GLY A 91 -14.98 7.52 19.27
N ILE A 92 -14.41 7.25 20.45
CA ILE A 92 -14.79 6.14 21.32
C ILE A 92 -15.88 6.58 22.31
N ASN A 93 -17.08 6.00 22.18
CA ASN A 93 -18.16 6.21 23.15
C ASN A 93 -17.86 5.50 24.48
N ILE A 94 -17.81 6.28 25.56
CA ILE A 94 -17.48 5.83 26.91
C ILE A 94 -18.76 5.45 27.64
N LYS A 95 -18.86 4.20 28.10
CA LYS A 95 -19.93 3.72 29.01
C LYS A 95 -19.32 3.29 30.34
N ARG A 96 -20.11 3.22 31.42
CA ARG A 96 -19.58 2.81 32.74
C ARG A 96 -19.19 1.32 32.80
N ASN A 97 -19.86 0.49 32.01
CA ASN A 97 -19.72 -0.97 32.01
C ASN A 97 -18.73 -1.50 30.95
N MET A 98 -17.77 -0.69 30.53
CA MET A 98 -16.83 -1.08 29.49
C MET A 98 -15.84 -2.12 30.01
N GLY A 99 -15.47 -3.08 29.16
CA GLY A 99 -14.48 -4.09 29.52
C GLY A 99 -13.07 -3.51 29.68
N ALA A 100 -12.21 -4.18 30.45
CA ALA A 100 -10.85 -3.71 30.78
C ALA A 100 -9.99 -3.34 29.55
N ARG A 101 -10.11 -4.10 28.44
CA ARG A 101 -9.41 -3.79 27.18
C ARG A 101 -9.90 -2.48 26.56
N LYS A 102 -11.21 -2.20 26.65
CA LYS A 102 -11.81 -0.98 26.09
C LYS A 102 -11.47 0.23 26.96
N TRP A 103 -11.42 0.08 28.29
CA TRP A 103 -10.90 1.11 29.19
C TRP A 103 -9.43 1.45 28.92
N ARG A 104 -8.58 0.44 28.69
CA ARG A 104 -7.18 0.69 28.30
C ARG A 104 -7.08 1.52 27.01
N ARG A 105 -7.92 1.26 26.01
CA ARG A 105 -7.97 2.08 24.77
C ARG A 105 -8.40 3.52 25.04
N VAL A 106 -9.44 3.72 25.87
CA VAL A 106 -9.90 5.05 26.25
C VAL A 106 -8.79 5.82 26.99
N GLU A 107 -8.08 5.17 27.90
CA GLU A 107 -6.98 5.78 28.63
C GLU A 107 -5.79 6.11 27.72
N SER A 108 -5.38 5.19 26.84
CA SER A 108 -4.33 5.46 25.86
C SER A 108 -4.68 6.62 24.94
N ALA A 109 -5.93 6.69 24.45
CA ALA A 109 -6.40 7.81 23.64
C ALA A 109 -6.34 9.13 24.42
N ARG A 110 -6.77 9.12 25.69
CA ARG A 110 -6.73 10.31 26.56
C ARG A 110 -5.30 10.81 26.79
N ILE A 111 -4.35 9.90 27.00
CA ILE A 111 -2.93 10.23 27.13
C ILE A 111 -2.40 10.82 25.84
N LEU A 112 -2.68 10.21 24.69
CA LEU A 112 -2.24 10.72 23.38
C LEU A 112 -2.81 12.11 23.09
N SER A 113 -4.11 12.32 23.34
CA SER A 113 -4.75 13.63 23.20
C SER A 113 -4.19 14.69 24.16
N SER A 114 -3.59 14.29 25.29
CA SER A 114 -2.97 15.24 26.23
C SER A 114 -1.63 15.78 25.76
N PHE A 115 -0.98 15.10 24.81
CA PHE A 115 0.28 15.57 24.21
C PHE A 115 0.07 16.52 23.03
N THR A 116 -1.17 16.67 22.56
CA THR A 116 -1.50 17.46 21.37
C THR A 116 -2.40 18.63 21.75
N ASP A 117 -1.91 19.86 21.60
CA ASP A 117 -2.76 21.03 21.74
C ASP A 117 -3.54 21.29 20.43
N ALA A 118 -4.72 21.90 20.55
CA ALA A 118 -5.58 22.19 19.39
C ALA A 118 -4.92 23.12 18.36
N GLY A 119 -3.82 23.81 18.72
CA GLY A 119 -3.04 24.68 17.85
C GLY A 119 -1.89 23.99 17.10
N ASP A 120 -1.51 22.76 17.49
CA ASP A 120 -0.40 22.01 16.88
C ASP A 120 -0.86 21.18 15.66
N ILE A 121 -2.17 21.05 15.47
CA ILE A 121 -2.74 20.28 14.37
C ILE A 121 -2.76 21.16 13.11
N CYS A 122 -1.74 20.98 12.27
CA CYS A 122 -1.64 21.65 10.97
C CYS A 122 -2.60 20.97 9.96
N PHE A 123 -3.80 21.53 9.76
CA PHE A 123 -4.81 20.95 8.86
C PHE A 123 -4.48 21.09 7.36
N ASP A 124 -3.52 21.96 7.02
CA ASP A 124 -3.08 22.24 5.65
C ASP A 124 -1.84 21.42 5.24
N CYS A 125 -1.38 20.49 6.09
CA CYS A 125 -0.20 19.65 5.85
C CYS A 125 1.11 20.44 5.69
N SER A 126 1.15 21.70 6.13
CA SER A 126 2.34 22.56 6.01
C SER A 126 3.53 22.05 6.84
N ASP A 127 3.26 21.32 7.91
CA ASP A 127 4.22 20.62 8.77
C ASP A 127 4.85 19.37 8.11
N LEU A 128 4.17 18.78 7.13
CA LEU A 128 4.65 17.61 6.38
C LEU A 128 5.55 17.97 5.20
N VAL A 129 5.56 19.25 4.81
CA VAL A 129 6.37 19.75 3.70
C VAL A 129 7.59 20.46 4.30
N PRO A 130 8.81 19.93 4.12
CA PRO A 130 10.01 20.69 4.45
C PRO A 130 9.95 22.06 3.77
N GLU A 131 10.23 23.13 4.51
CA GLU A 131 10.28 24.48 3.99
C GLU A 131 11.36 24.56 2.90
N HIS A 132 10.97 24.29 1.66
CA HIS A 132 11.88 24.27 0.53
C HIS A 132 11.91 25.66 -0.06
N LEU A 133 12.80 26.50 0.47
CA LEU A 133 13.18 27.72 -0.22
C LEU A 133 13.69 27.33 -1.61
N SER A 134 13.03 27.87 -2.65
CA SER A 134 13.49 27.73 -4.03
C SER A 134 14.96 28.15 -4.14
N ALA A 135 15.73 27.51 -5.02
CA ALA A 135 17.13 27.86 -5.25
C ALA A 135 17.29 29.37 -5.51
N PHE A 136 16.36 29.97 -6.26
CA PHE A 136 16.31 31.42 -6.49
C PHE A 136 16.02 32.22 -5.20
N ALA A 137 15.11 31.75 -4.35
CA ALA A 137 14.82 32.41 -3.08
C ALA A 137 16.04 32.38 -2.15
N ARG A 138 16.80 31.28 -2.16
CA ARG A 138 18.05 31.15 -1.40
C ARG A 138 19.13 32.08 -1.92
N ILE A 139 19.30 32.16 -3.25
CA ILE A 139 20.24 33.08 -3.89
C ILE A 139 19.88 34.53 -3.54
N LEU A 140 18.60 34.90 -3.59
CA LEU A 140 18.14 36.27 -3.30
C LEU A 140 18.26 36.67 -1.83
N GLN A 141 18.23 35.71 -0.90
CA GLN A 141 18.43 35.96 0.53
C GLN A 141 19.91 36.14 0.88
N ASP A 142 20.81 35.50 0.13
CA ASP A 142 22.25 35.59 0.36
C ASP A 142 22.89 36.73 -0.45
N GLN A 143 23.40 37.73 0.27
CA GLN A 143 24.06 38.88 -0.33
C GLN A 143 25.33 38.50 -1.11
N GLU A 144 26.00 37.41 -0.74
CA GLU A 144 27.21 36.94 -1.44
C GLU A 144 26.84 36.24 -2.74
N CYS A 145 25.83 35.37 -2.73
CA CYS A 145 25.29 34.76 -3.95
C CYS A 145 24.75 35.82 -4.92
N MET A 146 24.06 36.84 -4.43
CA MET A 146 23.58 37.95 -5.26
C MET A 146 24.71 38.76 -5.89
N LYS A 147 25.81 38.97 -5.17
CA LYS A 147 27.01 39.64 -5.73
C LYS A 147 27.65 38.79 -6.82
N ALA A 148 27.78 37.48 -6.60
CA ALA A 148 28.29 36.55 -7.60
C ALA A 148 27.40 36.53 -8.86
N TRP A 149 26.08 36.54 -8.67
CA TRP A 149 25.10 36.60 -9.75
C TRP A 149 25.18 37.91 -10.55
N ASN A 150 25.26 39.06 -9.89
CA ASN A 150 25.40 40.34 -10.57
C ASN A 150 26.74 40.42 -11.34
N ASN A 151 27.83 39.99 -10.72
CA ASN A 151 29.14 39.91 -11.38
C ASN A 151 29.15 38.96 -12.58
N PHE A 152 28.30 37.94 -12.60
CA PHE A 152 28.16 37.03 -13.73
C PHE A 152 27.38 37.68 -14.89
N ILE A 153 26.26 38.34 -14.58
CA ILE A 153 25.43 39.02 -15.60
C ILE A 153 26.16 40.22 -16.24
N GLU A 154 27.02 40.90 -15.49
CA GLU A 154 27.79 42.05 -16.00
C GLU A 154 28.93 41.66 -16.97
N LYS A 155 29.26 40.37 -17.11
CA LYS A 155 30.30 39.87 -18.05
C LYS A 155 29.76 39.70 -19.47
N ASP A 156 30.67 39.70 -20.44
CA ASP A 156 30.36 39.42 -21.85
C ASP A 156 29.97 37.95 -22.06
N GLU A 157 29.15 37.66 -23.09
CA GLU A 157 28.62 36.31 -23.36
C GLU A 157 29.72 35.25 -23.56
N ALA A 158 30.85 35.63 -24.16
CA ALA A 158 31.99 34.74 -24.32
C ALA A 158 32.63 34.36 -22.97
N GLU A 159 32.73 35.32 -22.04
CA GLU A 159 33.28 35.12 -20.70
C GLU A 159 32.31 34.37 -19.78
N GLN A 160 31.00 34.59 -19.95
CA GLN A 160 29.96 33.82 -19.27
C GLN A 160 30.02 32.34 -19.66
N ASN A 161 30.14 32.06 -20.97
CA ASN A 161 30.25 30.71 -21.48
C ASN A 161 31.54 30.02 -21.04
N GLU A 162 32.66 30.75 -20.98
CA GLU A 162 33.92 30.22 -20.44
C GLU A 162 33.80 29.89 -18.94
N TYR A 163 33.18 30.78 -18.16
CA TYR A 163 32.95 30.59 -16.73
C TYR A 163 32.07 29.37 -16.44
N LEU A 164 30.98 29.18 -17.20
CA LEU A 164 30.13 28.00 -17.09
C LEU A 164 30.89 26.72 -17.49
N ALA A 165 31.68 26.77 -18.56
CA ALA A 165 32.48 25.62 -19.01
C ALA A 165 33.61 25.24 -18.04
N GLN A 166 34.12 26.19 -17.23
CA GLN A 166 35.06 25.91 -16.15
C GLN A 166 34.37 25.22 -14.97
N LEU A 167 33.18 25.70 -14.57
CA LEU A 167 32.38 25.09 -13.52
C LEU A 167 31.91 23.67 -13.87
N ASP A 168 31.50 23.43 -15.11
CA ASP A 168 31.11 22.07 -15.55
C ASP A 168 32.29 21.08 -15.45
N LYS A 169 33.51 21.52 -15.77
CA LYS A 169 34.72 20.68 -15.64
C LYS A 169 35.13 20.42 -14.19
N GLU A 170 34.90 21.38 -13.30
CA GLU A 170 35.17 21.25 -11.87
C GLU A 170 34.11 20.37 -11.18
N ASN A 171 32.83 20.53 -11.55
CA ASN A 171 31.74 19.65 -11.11
C ASN A 171 31.87 18.23 -11.65
N ASP A 172 32.41 18.00 -12.86
CA ASP A 172 32.71 16.64 -13.34
C ASP A 172 33.77 15.92 -12.49
N LEU A 173 34.60 16.66 -11.75
CA LEU A 173 35.58 16.12 -10.80
C LEU A 173 34.97 15.91 -9.39
N ASP A 174 34.06 16.79 -8.97
CA ASP A 174 33.40 16.75 -7.64
C ASP A 174 32.07 15.98 -7.59
N GLU A 175 31.42 15.71 -8.72
CA GLU A 175 30.27 14.78 -8.83
C GLU A 175 30.68 13.34 -8.44
N SER A 176 31.99 13.06 -8.38
CA SER A 176 32.52 11.82 -7.79
C SER A 176 32.51 11.81 -6.26
N PHE A 177 32.43 12.96 -5.59
CA PHE A 177 32.47 13.11 -4.14
C PHE A 177 31.09 13.41 -3.54
N ASP A 178 30.24 14.18 -4.24
CA ASP A 178 28.97 14.67 -3.70
C ASP A 178 27.81 13.64 -3.72
N ARG A 179 28.03 12.46 -4.31
CA ARG A 179 27.12 11.30 -4.19
C ARG A 179 27.40 10.40 -2.98
N LEU A 180 28.37 10.74 -2.12
CA LEU A 180 28.80 9.88 -1.00
C LEU A 180 28.60 10.47 0.42
N SER A 181 27.97 11.64 0.59
CA SER A 181 27.65 12.16 1.92
C SER A 181 26.18 11.99 2.31
N LEU A 182 25.72 10.73 2.39
CA LEU A 182 24.64 10.33 3.30
C LEU A 182 24.63 8.81 3.52
N ASP A 183 25.68 8.25 4.13
CA ASP A 183 25.55 7.52 5.40
C ASP A 183 26.94 7.06 5.85
N SER A 184 27.15 7.05 7.16
CA SER A 184 28.39 6.64 7.80
C SER A 184 28.60 5.13 7.69
N ASP A 185 29.87 4.76 7.55
CA ASP A 185 30.53 3.56 8.09
C ASP A 185 30.87 2.38 7.13
N VAL A 186 32.10 1.88 7.34
CA VAL A 186 32.80 0.71 6.77
C VAL A 186 33.56 0.87 5.44
N HIS A 187 34.85 1.19 5.58
CA HIS A 187 35.92 0.91 4.60
C HIS A 187 36.03 -0.58 4.27
N VAL A 188 35.89 -0.94 2.99
CA VAL A 188 36.61 -2.08 2.41
C VAL A 188 37.20 -1.65 1.07
N GLU A 189 38.52 -1.45 1.09
CA GLU A 189 39.34 -1.18 -0.09
C GLU A 189 39.40 -2.43 -0.98
N HIS A 190 38.80 -2.36 -2.17
CA HIS A 190 39.12 -3.28 -3.26
C HIS A 190 39.46 -2.47 -4.52
N ASP A 191 40.63 -2.79 -5.08
CA ASP A 191 41.26 -2.22 -6.27
C ASP A 191 40.25 -1.94 -7.40
N ALA A 192 39.91 -0.65 -7.57
CA ALA A 192 38.85 -0.16 -8.43
C ALA A 192 39.22 -0.09 -9.92
N ARG A 193 40.36 -0.66 -10.35
CA ARG A 193 40.80 -0.56 -11.75
C ARG A 193 40.12 -1.55 -12.71
N LYS A 194 39.21 -2.41 -12.23
CA LYS A 194 38.54 -3.45 -13.05
C LYS A 194 37.04 -3.23 -13.29
N HIS A 195 36.41 -2.23 -12.68
CA HIS A 195 34.97 -2.03 -12.77
C HIS A 195 34.65 -0.58 -13.13
N HIS A 196 34.48 -0.31 -14.42
CA HIS A 196 33.88 0.96 -14.83
C HIS A 196 32.47 1.05 -14.19
N PRO A 197 32.17 2.06 -13.35
CA PRO A 197 30.97 2.09 -12.50
C PRO A 197 29.65 2.06 -13.30
N ALA A 198 29.67 2.41 -14.58
CA ALA A 198 28.51 2.31 -15.48
C ALA A 198 28.03 0.85 -15.77
N TYR A 199 28.81 -0.17 -15.40
CA TYR A 199 28.49 -1.59 -15.61
C TYR A 199 28.26 -2.39 -14.32
N SER A 200 28.48 -1.78 -13.15
CA SER A 200 28.19 -2.45 -11.88
C SER A 200 26.69 -2.71 -11.76
N THR A 201 26.31 -3.95 -11.49
CA THR A 201 24.88 -4.31 -11.45
C THR A 201 24.11 -3.60 -10.34
N SER A 202 24.80 -3.22 -9.27
CA SER A 202 24.23 -2.38 -8.21
C SER A 202 23.79 -1.02 -8.77
N MET A 203 24.63 -0.38 -9.58
CA MET A 203 24.31 0.89 -10.25
C MET A 203 23.14 0.75 -11.23
N ALA A 204 23.04 -0.35 -11.97
CA ALA A 204 21.90 -0.61 -12.86
C ALA A 204 20.57 -0.67 -12.09
N PHE A 205 20.58 -1.18 -10.86
CA PHE A 205 19.39 -1.16 -9.99
C PHE A 205 19.10 0.25 -9.47
N HIS A 206 20.11 1.04 -9.10
CA HIS A 206 19.92 2.43 -8.67
C HIS A 206 19.38 3.33 -9.79
N GLN A 207 19.72 3.04 -11.06
CA GLN A 207 19.21 3.73 -12.25
C GLN A 207 17.72 3.46 -12.53
N LEU A 208 17.11 2.45 -11.89
CA LEU A 208 15.68 2.23 -11.98
C LEU A 208 14.90 3.36 -11.31
N ASP A 209 13.77 3.73 -11.91
CA ASP A 209 12.83 4.66 -11.30
C ASP A 209 12.48 4.20 -9.89
N ARG A 210 12.33 5.14 -8.96
CA ARG A 210 11.98 4.87 -7.56
C ARG A 210 10.79 3.92 -7.44
N ARG A 211 9.74 4.11 -8.24
CA ARG A 211 8.55 3.25 -8.28
C ARG A 211 8.86 1.78 -8.59
N PHE A 212 9.83 1.52 -9.48
CA PHE A 212 10.22 0.16 -9.84
C PHE A 212 11.03 -0.47 -8.70
N ARG A 213 11.98 0.28 -8.12
CA ARG A 213 12.73 -0.17 -6.94
C ARG A 213 11.79 -0.52 -5.78
N ASP A 214 10.86 0.36 -5.45
CA ASP A 214 9.90 0.15 -4.36
C ASP A 214 9.02 -1.07 -4.62
N ALA A 215 8.63 -1.33 -5.86
CA ALA A 215 7.84 -2.51 -6.22
C ALA A 215 8.65 -3.80 -6.18
N LEU A 216 9.91 -3.77 -6.63
CA LEU A 216 10.82 -4.93 -6.68
C LEU A 216 11.41 -5.29 -5.31
N SER A 217 11.47 -4.34 -4.38
CA SER A 217 11.91 -4.55 -3.00
C SER A 217 10.81 -5.13 -2.09
N LYS A 218 9.56 -5.25 -2.57
CA LYS A 218 8.44 -5.81 -1.79
C LYS A 218 8.58 -7.33 -1.59
N ARG A 219 7.92 -7.85 -0.55
CA ARG A 219 7.94 -9.28 -0.21
C ARG A 219 7.34 -10.19 -1.29
N HIS A 220 6.31 -9.73 -2.00
CA HIS A 220 5.56 -10.52 -2.98
C HIS A 220 5.75 -9.95 -4.39
N VAL A 221 6.87 -10.32 -5.02
CA VAL A 221 7.20 -9.97 -6.41
C VAL A 221 7.04 -11.21 -7.28
N PRO A 222 6.38 -11.11 -8.45
CA PRO A 222 6.23 -12.23 -9.37
C PRO A 222 7.56 -12.53 -10.08
N ILE A 223 8.48 -13.19 -9.37
CA ILE A 223 9.85 -13.47 -9.83
C ILE A 223 9.83 -14.22 -11.17
N ASP A 224 8.95 -15.20 -11.33
CA ASP A 224 8.88 -16.03 -12.54
C ASP A 224 8.44 -15.22 -13.77
N LEU A 225 7.58 -14.21 -13.57
CA LEU A 225 7.19 -13.30 -14.64
C LEU A 225 8.39 -12.44 -15.06
N ILE A 226 9.13 -11.90 -14.09
CA ILE A 226 10.29 -11.05 -14.35
C ILE A 226 11.40 -11.85 -15.05
N ASP A 227 11.71 -13.07 -14.60
CA ASP A 227 12.75 -13.91 -15.23
C ASP A 227 12.41 -14.24 -16.68
N LYS A 228 11.14 -14.54 -16.98
CA LYS A 228 10.67 -14.78 -18.35
C LYS A 228 10.78 -13.53 -19.22
N LEU A 229 10.35 -12.37 -18.70
CA LEU A 229 10.43 -11.11 -19.45
C LEU A 229 11.90 -10.72 -19.72
N GLU A 230 12.76 -10.82 -18.70
CA GLU A 230 14.19 -10.52 -18.84
C GLU A 230 14.87 -11.49 -19.80
N GLY A 231 14.56 -12.78 -19.72
CA GLY A 231 15.07 -13.79 -20.64
C GLY A 231 14.70 -13.49 -22.09
N ASN A 232 13.42 -13.23 -22.36
CA ASN A 232 12.94 -12.92 -23.70
C ASN A 232 13.61 -11.69 -24.29
N LEU A 233 13.69 -10.59 -23.51
CA LEU A 233 14.32 -9.35 -23.97
C LEU A 233 15.83 -9.56 -24.20
N ARG A 234 16.54 -10.23 -23.27
CA ARG A 234 17.97 -10.50 -23.45
C ARG A 234 18.23 -11.32 -24.72
N THR A 235 17.48 -12.39 -24.95
CA THR A 235 17.67 -13.23 -26.14
C THR A 235 17.43 -12.45 -27.43
N GLN A 236 16.34 -11.69 -27.51
CA GLN A 236 15.99 -10.97 -28.74
C GLN A 236 16.95 -9.82 -29.05
N PHE A 237 17.32 -9.00 -28.06
CA PHE A 237 18.23 -7.89 -28.29
C PHE A 237 19.70 -8.32 -28.41
N GLN A 238 20.04 -9.53 -27.96
CA GLN A 238 21.35 -10.14 -28.18
C GLN A 238 21.49 -10.74 -29.58
N GLU A 239 20.39 -11.27 -30.15
CA GLU A 239 20.33 -11.69 -31.55
C GLU A 239 20.36 -10.47 -32.47
N ASP A 240 19.45 -9.51 -32.26
CA ASP A 240 19.32 -8.31 -33.08
C ASP A 240 19.06 -7.06 -32.22
N PRO A 241 20.06 -6.17 -32.03
CA PRO A 241 19.91 -4.95 -31.21
C PRO A 241 18.88 -3.95 -31.76
N SER A 242 18.55 -4.01 -33.05
CA SER A 242 17.63 -3.08 -33.72
C SER A 242 16.17 -3.57 -33.75
N VAL A 243 15.87 -4.74 -33.18
CA VAL A 243 14.51 -5.29 -33.15
C VAL A 243 13.63 -4.51 -32.19
N ILE A 244 12.38 -4.30 -32.59
CA ILE A 244 11.32 -3.78 -31.71
C ILE A 244 10.60 -4.98 -31.13
N TRP A 245 10.71 -5.18 -29.82
CA TRP A 245 9.94 -6.18 -29.13
C TRP A 245 8.55 -5.64 -28.79
N THR A 246 7.51 -6.39 -29.12
CA THR A 246 6.12 -5.99 -28.90
C THR A 246 5.38 -7.05 -28.10
N ASP A 247 4.64 -6.62 -27.07
CA ASP A 247 3.75 -7.47 -26.28
C ASP A 247 2.39 -6.82 -26.09
N THR A 248 1.34 -7.57 -26.39
CA THR A 248 -0.04 -7.15 -26.19
C THR A 248 -0.53 -7.69 -24.85
N CYS A 249 -0.90 -6.80 -23.94
CA CYS A 249 -1.38 -7.19 -22.62
C CYS A 249 -2.47 -6.24 -22.11
N ASP A 250 -3.50 -6.84 -21.51
CA ASP A 250 -4.57 -6.15 -20.81
C ASP A 250 -4.09 -5.61 -19.45
N SER A 251 -3.31 -6.42 -18.74
CA SER A 251 -2.85 -6.15 -17.39
C SER A 251 -1.86 -4.99 -17.34
N SER A 252 -2.23 -3.93 -16.61
CA SER A 252 -1.31 -2.84 -16.26
C SER A 252 -0.13 -3.33 -15.43
N PHE A 253 -0.33 -4.39 -14.64
CA PHE A 253 0.69 -5.02 -13.82
C PHE A 253 1.78 -5.69 -14.67
N ARG A 254 1.40 -6.42 -15.73
CA ARG A 254 2.39 -7.00 -16.67
C ARG A 254 3.18 -5.90 -17.37
N ARG A 255 2.50 -4.85 -17.84
CA ARG A 255 3.13 -3.67 -18.47
C ARG A 255 4.12 -2.98 -17.56
N PHE A 256 3.79 -2.85 -16.28
CA PHE A 256 4.68 -2.28 -15.28
C PHE A 256 6.02 -3.03 -15.21
N TYR A 257 6.02 -4.36 -15.17
CA TYR A 257 7.28 -5.13 -15.14
C TYR A 257 8.03 -5.11 -16.46
N ILE A 258 7.33 -5.04 -17.60
CA ILE A 258 7.99 -4.84 -18.90
C ILE A 258 8.80 -3.55 -18.87
N HIS A 259 8.21 -2.44 -18.40
CA HIS A 259 8.90 -1.17 -18.27
C HIS A 259 10.08 -1.25 -17.28
N ALA A 260 9.88 -1.92 -16.14
CA ALA A 260 10.94 -2.10 -15.13
C ALA A 260 12.14 -2.88 -15.69
N VAL A 261 11.88 -4.01 -16.36
CA VAL A 261 12.93 -4.86 -16.95
C VAL A 261 13.61 -4.15 -18.11
N ALA A 262 12.85 -3.47 -18.97
CA ALA A 262 13.42 -2.68 -20.07
C ALA A 262 14.39 -1.62 -19.54
N GLN A 263 14.00 -0.86 -18.50
CA GLN A 263 14.87 0.15 -17.91
C GLN A 263 16.13 -0.45 -17.28
N TYR A 264 16.00 -1.61 -16.61
CA TYR A 264 17.15 -2.33 -16.06
C TYR A 264 18.15 -2.74 -17.16
N LEU A 265 17.65 -3.19 -18.30
CA LEU A 265 18.45 -3.56 -19.48
C LEU A 265 18.90 -2.35 -20.31
N LYS A 266 18.67 -1.12 -19.83
CA LYS A 266 18.96 0.16 -20.54
C LYS A 266 18.22 0.31 -21.88
N LEU A 267 17.07 -0.34 -22.02
CA LEU A 267 16.19 -0.24 -23.19
C LEU A 267 15.11 0.83 -22.96
N LYS A 268 14.63 1.43 -24.06
CA LYS A 268 13.47 2.32 -24.01
C LYS A 268 12.20 1.49 -24.19
N SER A 269 11.14 1.92 -23.50
CA SER A 269 9.85 1.25 -23.56
C SER A 269 8.72 2.27 -23.68
N LYS A 270 7.70 1.95 -24.49
CA LYS A 270 6.51 2.78 -24.71
C LYS A 270 5.28 1.89 -24.71
N SER A 271 4.22 2.32 -24.04
CA SER A 271 2.92 1.66 -24.13
C SER A 271 1.95 2.53 -24.92
N SER A 272 1.35 1.97 -25.96
CA SER A 272 0.37 2.61 -26.83
C SER A 272 -0.97 1.90 -26.74
N GLN A 273 -2.05 2.60 -27.10
CA GLN A 273 -3.35 1.96 -27.27
C GLN A 273 -3.30 1.11 -28.55
N GLY A 274 -3.38 -0.22 -28.41
CA GLY A 274 -3.35 -1.14 -29.54
C GLY A 274 -4.70 -1.21 -30.26
N LYS A 275 -4.81 -2.13 -31.23
CA LYS A 275 -6.08 -2.43 -31.91
C LYS A 275 -7.06 -3.05 -30.90
N GLY A 276 -7.99 -2.25 -30.37
CA GLY A 276 -9.06 -2.67 -29.45
C GLY A 276 -8.88 -2.20 -28.00
N ARG A 277 -9.39 -2.99 -27.03
CA ARG A 277 -9.27 -2.68 -25.58
C ARG A 277 -7.88 -3.00 -25.01
N LEU A 278 -7.08 -3.78 -25.72
CA LEU A 278 -5.74 -4.19 -25.30
C LEU A 278 -4.72 -3.06 -25.54
N LYS A 279 -3.81 -2.88 -24.59
CA LYS A 279 -2.67 -1.98 -24.77
C LYS A 279 -1.48 -2.77 -25.31
N GLU A 280 -0.73 -2.13 -26.18
CA GLU A 280 0.50 -2.66 -26.74
C GLU A 280 1.68 -2.05 -25.98
N THR A 281 2.68 -2.84 -25.65
CA THR A 281 3.92 -2.36 -25.05
C THR A 281 5.08 -2.73 -25.96
N GLN A 282 5.78 -1.71 -26.41
CA GLN A 282 6.92 -1.85 -27.30
C GLN A 282 8.19 -1.52 -26.52
N VAL A 283 9.22 -2.34 -26.70
CA VAL A 283 10.56 -2.15 -26.16
C VAL A 283 11.52 -2.07 -27.34
N PHE A 284 12.43 -1.10 -27.33
CA PHE A 284 13.40 -0.90 -28.39
C PHE A 284 14.71 -0.37 -27.81
N SER A 285 15.81 -0.69 -28.47
CA SER A 285 17.12 -0.10 -28.18
C SER A 285 17.26 1.24 -28.88
N THR A 286 17.83 2.23 -28.21
CA THR A 286 18.32 3.46 -28.88
C THR A 286 19.71 3.27 -29.47
N ASP A 287 20.45 2.31 -28.93
CA ASP A 287 21.87 2.14 -29.19
C ASP A 287 22.06 0.98 -30.16
N GLN A 288 23.06 1.09 -31.04
CA GLN A 288 23.40 0.03 -32.00
C GLN A 288 24.02 -1.20 -31.34
N THR A 289 24.41 -1.09 -30.06
CA THR A 289 25.01 -2.19 -29.30
C THR A 289 24.21 -2.45 -28.04
N PHE A 290 23.78 -3.70 -27.87
CA PHE A 290 23.09 -4.14 -26.66
C PHE A 290 24.11 -4.66 -25.65
N SER A 291 24.26 -3.96 -24.52
CA SER A 291 25.13 -4.38 -23.41
C SER A 291 24.32 -4.53 -22.12
N PRO A 292 23.74 -5.72 -21.85
CA PRO A 292 22.95 -5.94 -20.65
C PRO A 292 23.85 -5.98 -19.40
N PRO A 293 23.31 -5.69 -18.20
CA PRO A 293 24.04 -5.89 -16.95
C PRO A 293 24.46 -7.35 -16.75
N ASP A 294 25.64 -7.53 -16.14
CA ASP A 294 26.28 -8.85 -15.93
C ASP A 294 25.41 -9.83 -15.15
N THR A 295 24.69 -9.34 -14.14
CA THR A 295 23.77 -10.18 -13.36
C THR A 295 22.33 -9.97 -13.81
N LYS A 296 21.50 -10.99 -13.58
CA LYS A 296 20.06 -10.90 -13.83
C LYS A 296 19.37 -10.06 -12.77
N LEU A 297 18.32 -9.33 -13.15
CA LEU A 297 17.48 -8.55 -12.23
C LEU A 297 16.94 -9.43 -11.10
N VAL A 298 16.51 -10.63 -11.44
CA VAL A 298 15.99 -11.62 -10.48
C VAL A 298 17.02 -12.03 -9.43
N SER A 299 18.29 -12.17 -9.82
CA SER A 299 19.38 -12.50 -8.89
C SER A 299 19.59 -11.36 -7.90
N LEU A 300 19.55 -10.12 -8.41
CA LEU A 300 19.72 -8.92 -7.60
C LEU A 300 18.57 -8.72 -6.61
N ILE A 301 17.32 -8.94 -7.02
CA ILE A 301 16.15 -8.88 -6.13
C ILE A 301 16.29 -9.90 -4.98
N ARG A 302 16.74 -11.12 -5.29
CA ARG A 302 17.00 -12.15 -4.26
C ARG A 302 18.10 -11.71 -3.30
N SER A 303 19.18 -11.11 -3.81
CA SER A 303 20.28 -10.58 -3.00
C SER A 303 19.81 -9.48 -2.04
N ILE A 304 19.07 -8.48 -2.54
CA ILE A 304 18.50 -7.40 -1.73
C ILE A 304 17.63 -7.97 -0.61
N ARG A 305 16.74 -8.92 -0.95
CA ARG A 305 15.86 -9.56 0.05
C ARG A 305 16.65 -10.31 1.13
N ASN A 306 17.76 -10.93 0.76
CA ASN A 306 18.61 -11.65 1.71
C ASN A 306 19.38 -10.67 2.61
N ALA A 307 19.85 -9.55 2.07
CA ALA A 307 20.50 -8.49 2.84
C ALA A 307 19.55 -7.87 3.88
N SER A 308 18.30 -7.56 3.51
CA SER A 308 17.31 -7.03 4.45
C SER A 308 16.93 -8.01 5.57
N ARG A 309 17.16 -9.31 5.40
CA ARG A 309 16.92 -10.33 6.44
C ARG A 309 18.06 -10.49 7.43
N GLN A 310 19.26 -10.01 7.12
CA GLN A 310 20.43 -10.09 8.01
C GLN A 310 20.53 -8.91 8.97
N ILE A 311 19.69 -7.88 8.79
CA ILE A 311 19.69 -6.62 9.56
C ILE A 311 18.48 -6.55 10.54
N SER A 312 17.61 -7.57 10.55
CA SER A 312 16.52 -7.73 11.55
C SER A 312 16.76 -8.97 12.39
#